data_AF-A0A6U9VK13-F1
#
_entry.id   AF-A0A6U9VK13-F1
#
_cell.length_a   1.000
_cell.length_b   1.000
_cell.length_c   1.000
_cell.angle_alpha   90.00
_cell.angle_beta   90.00
_cell.angle_gamma   90.00
#
_symmetry.space_group_name_H-M   'P 1'
#
loop_
_entity.id
_entity.type
_entity.pdbx_description
1 polymer ?
#
loop_
_entity_poly.entity_id
_entity_poly.type
_entity_poly.pdbx_seq_one_letter_code
_entity_poly.pdbx_strand_id
1 'polypeptide(L)'
;MRNRARKFPALVNCTVIDWFQPWPMDALYNVGQKFLGPIEQLGPPESPVRAGILDFLPFSFEATGDIAGTFMAKERRYAYTTPKSFLELIKLYTEMVGKKVDALEDQKGRLTNGLTKLRQTQLDVAALEEVLKEKAVVVEQKAQAADVFAEEVGREKANVQAESEKAAVEAANCSKIASDVAIQQKSCEADLAQAVPLVEQAEAALDVLDKKDFQELKALAKPPGGVDLVCEAAMHLQAGIDPNIEVDKKGNVKDTSWKGSVKMMNAPEKFLQNLKDFKTHINDGHVPQTNVEKARKIKDGMGDDFTHAGMAKKSGAAAGLCVFLINIIMYY
;
A
#
# COMPACT_ATOMS: atom_id res chain seq x y z
N MET A 1 -46.23 -52.56 -94.14
CA MET A 1 -46.57 -53.99 -93.97
C MET A 1 -47.42 -54.59 -95.11
N ARG A 2 -48.47 -53.93 -95.60
CA ARG A 2 -49.43 -54.48 -96.59
C ARG A 2 -48.81 -55.19 -97.81
N ASN A 3 -47.82 -54.58 -98.48
CA ASN A 3 -47.16 -55.20 -99.64
C ASN A 3 -46.32 -56.44 -99.28
N ARG A 4 -45.76 -56.49 -98.07
CA ARG A 4 -44.97 -57.63 -97.59
C ARG A 4 -45.87 -58.82 -97.24
N ALA A 5 -47.01 -58.56 -96.61
CA ALA A 5 -48.01 -59.59 -96.31
C ALA A 5 -48.55 -60.25 -97.60
N ARG A 6 -48.77 -59.47 -98.67
CA ARG A 6 -49.17 -60.00 -99.99
C ARG A 6 -48.11 -60.87 -100.66
N LYS A 7 -46.83 -60.53 -100.50
CA LYS A 7 -45.71 -61.30 -101.08
C LYS A 7 -45.44 -62.61 -100.33
N PHE A 8 -45.81 -62.69 -99.05
CA PHE A 8 -45.55 -63.84 -98.19
C PHE A 8 -46.82 -64.25 -97.41
N PRO A 9 -47.75 -65.03 -98.02
CA PRO A 9 -49.03 -65.38 -97.41
C PRO A 9 -48.92 -66.16 -96.09
N ALA A 10 -47.84 -66.94 -95.90
CA ALA A 10 -47.58 -67.68 -94.67
C ALA A 10 -47.46 -66.77 -93.44
N LEU A 11 -47.05 -65.51 -93.59
CA LEU A 11 -46.99 -64.55 -92.48
C LEU A 11 -48.37 -64.23 -91.90
N VAL A 12 -49.43 -64.30 -92.69
CA VAL A 12 -50.81 -64.04 -92.24
C VAL A 12 -51.54 -65.34 -91.94
N ASN A 13 -51.32 -66.39 -92.73
CA ASN A 13 -52.07 -67.65 -92.62
C ASN A 13 -51.53 -68.59 -91.54
N CYS A 14 -50.23 -68.51 -91.21
CA CYS A 14 -49.58 -69.41 -90.25
C CYS A 14 -49.19 -68.71 -88.93
N THR A 15 -49.64 -67.46 -88.72
CA THR A 15 -49.40 -66.74 -87.46
C THR A 15 -50.73 -66.29 -86.87
N VAL A 16 -50.78 -66.20 -85.54
CA VAL A 16 -51.90 -65.57 -84.83
C VAL A 16 -51.61 -64.08 -84.77
N ILE A 17 -52.53 -63.29 -85.30
CA ILE A 17 -52.43 -61.83 -85.25
C ILE A 17 -53.11 -61.34 -83.98
N ASP A 18 -52.33 -60.72 -83.11
CA ASP A 18 -52.81 -60.02 -81.92
C ASP A 18 -52.74 -58.51 -82.14
N TRP A 19 -53.86 -57.81 -81.88
CA TRP A 19 -54.01 -56.38 -82.13
C TRP A 19 -53.88 -55.60 -80.83
N PHE A 20 -52.81 -54.83 -80.72
CA PHE A 20 -52.60 -53.92 -79.59
C PHE A 20 -53.35 -52.60 -79.82
N GLN A 21 -54.37 -52.36 -78.99
CA GLN A 21 -55.07 -51.09 -78.94
C GLN A 21 -54.32 -50.06 -78.09
N PRO A 22 -54.50 -48.75 -78.33
CA PRO A 22 -54.10 -47.73 -77.38
C PRO A 22 -54.70 -48.00 -75.99
N TRP A 23 -54.00 -47.59 -74.95
CA TRP A 23 -54.49 -47.78 -73.58
C TRP A 23 -55.77 -46.96 -73.36
N PRO A 24 -56.87 -47.57 -72.89
CA PRO A 24 -58.07 -46.83 -72.52
C PRO A 24 -57.83 -45.98 -71.27
N MET A 25 -58.68 -44.99 -71.03
CA MET A 25 -58.62 -44.10 -69.88
C MET A 25 -58.58 -44.86 -68.54
N ASP A 26 -59.36 -45.93 -68.41
CA ASP A 26 -59.35 -46.78 -67.20
C ASP A 26 -58.00 -47.46 -66.96
N ALA A 27 -57.30 -47.88 -68.03
CA ALA A 27 -55.98 -48.48 -67.91
C ALA A 27 -54.94 -47.43 -67.50
N LEU A 28 -55.01 -46.23 -68.08
CA LEU A 28 -54.15 -45.10 -67.70
C LEU A 28 -54.37 -44.69 -66.24
N TYR A 29 -55.62 -44.66 -65.79
CA TYR A 29 -55.98 -44.38 -64.40
C TYR A 29 -55.37 -45.40 -63.43
N ASN A 30 -55.57 -46.70 -63.71
CA ASN A 30 -55.04 -47.78 -62.87
C ASN A 30 -53.51 -47.77 -62.80
N VAL A 31 -52.84 -47.49 -63.93
CA VAL A 31 -51.39 -47.30 -63.97
C VAL A 31 -50.99 -46.10 -63.12
N GLY A 32 -51.65 -44.95 -63.30
CA GLY A 32 -51.43 -43.76 -62.48
C GLY A 32 -51.57 -44.04 -60.99
N GLN A 33 -52.63 -44.74 -60.57
CA GLN A 33 -52.88 -45.11 -59.18
C GLN A 33 -51.77 -45.98 -58.60
N LYS A 34 -51.29 -46.96 -59.36
CA LYS A 34 -50.19 -47.84 -58.94
C LYS A 34 -48.88 -47.09 -58.75
N PHE A 35 -48.54 -46.18 -59.67
CA PHE A 35 -47.26 -45.46 -59.65
C PHE A 35 -47.26 -44.26 -58.69
N LEU A 36 -48.39 -43.58 -58.51
CA LEU A 36 -48.54 -42.51 -57.51
C LEU A 36 -48.85 -43.03 -56.11
N GLY A 37 -49.25 -44.31 -56.00
CA GLY A 37 -49.43 -45.08 -54.76
C GLY A 37 -48.44 -44.71 -53.66
N PRO A 38 -47.13 -44.94 -53.88
CA PRO A 38 -46.07 -44.75 -52.89
C PRO A 38 -45.79 -43.30 -52.47
N ILE A 39 -46.37 -42.29 -53.13
CA ILE A 39 -46.10 -40.88 -52.84
C ILE A 39 -47.03 -40.43 -51.70
N GLU A 40 -46.50 -40.43 -50.47
CA GLU A 40 -47.24 -40.02 -49.27
C GLU A 40 -47.56 -38.51 -49.27
N GLN A 41 -46.73 -37.70 -49.93
CA GLN A 41 -46.86 -36.23 -50.00
C GLN A 41 -48.13 -35.77 -50.73
N LEU A 42 -48.76 -36.64 -51.53
CA LEU A 42 -50.06 -36.35 -52.19
C LEU A 42 -51.24 -36.47 -51.22
N GLY A 43 -50.97 -36.85 -49.97
CA GLY A 43 -51.96 -37.09 -48.95
C GLY A 43 -52.57 -38.49 -49.03
N PRO A 44 -53.52 -38.77 -48.12
CA PRO A 44 -54.19 -40.06 -48.04
C PRO A 44 -54.85 -40.46 -49.37
N PRO A 45 -55.13 -41.76 -49.59
CA PRO A 45 -55.85 -42.24 -50.77
C PRO A 45 -57.17 -41.52 -51.04
N GLU A 46 -57.86 -41.06 -49.99
CA GLU A 46 -59.15 -40.35 -50.05
C GLU A 46 -59.00 -38.82 -50.28
N SER A 47 -57.78 -38.31 -50.43
CA SER A 47 -57.54 -36.89 -50.65
C SER A 47 -58.17 -36.43 -51.98
N PRO A 48 -58.98 -35.35 -51.99
CA PRO A 48 -59.58 -34.83 -53.22
C PRO A 48 -58.51 -34.35 -54.21
N VAL A 49 -57.35 -33.91 -53.72
CA VAL A 49 -56.21 -33.50 -54.56
C VAL A 49 -55.63 -34.71 -55.28
N ARG A 50 -55.47 -35.83 -54.56
CA ARG A 50 -54.95 -37.08 -55.11
C ARG A 50 -55.90 -37.66 -56.17
N ALA A 51 -57.20 -37.64 -55.90
CA ALA A 51 -58.22 -38.04 -56.87
C ALA A 51 -58.14 -37.16 -58.14
N GLY A 52 -58.08 -35.83 -57.99
CA GLY A 52 -57.95 -34.91 -59.12
C GLY A 52 -56.69 -35.13 -59.97
N ILE A 53 -55.55 -35.46 -59.35
CA ILE A 53 -54.31 -35.79 -60.09
C ILE A 53 -54.46 -37.11 -60.87
N LEU A 54 -55.09 -38.11 -60.25
CA LEU A 54 -55.34 -39.41 -60.88
C LEU A 54 -56.28 -39.31 -62.08
N ASP A 55 -57.29 -38.43 -62.02
CA ASP A 55 -58.19 -38.14 -63.15
C ASP A 55 -57.50 -37.30 -64.23
N PHE A 56 -56.65 -36.35 -63.83
CA PHE A 56 -55.96 -35.45 -64.75
C PHE A 56 -54.92 -36.15 -65.62
N LEU A 57 -54.20 -37.13 -65.07
CA LEU A 57 -53.12 -37.81 -65.80
C LEU A 57 -53.62 -38.49 -67.10
N PRO A 58 -54.65 -39.36 -67.07
CA PRO A 58 -55.24 -39.93 -68.28
C PRO A 58 -55.75 -38.85 -69.25
N PHE A 59 -56.46 -37.85 -68.73
CA PHE A 59 -57.01 -36.75 -69.54
C PHE A 59 -55.91 -35.99 -70.30
N SER A 60 -54.80 -35.66 -69.63
CA SER A 60 -53.68 -34.95 -70.23
C SER A 60 -53.01 -35.76 -71.35
N PHE A 61 -52.96 -37.09 -71.22
CA PHE A 61 -52.38 -37.98 -72.22
C PHE A 61 -53.28 -38.12 -73.46
N GLU A 62 -54.59 -38.26 -73.27
CA GLU A 62 -55.56 -38.29 -74.36
C GLU A 62 -55.59 -36.95 -75.12
N ALA A 63 -55.66 -35.83 -74.39
CA ALA A 63 -55.63 -34.49 -74.98
C ALA A 63 -54.35 -34.24 -75.80
N THR A 64 -53.20 -34.77 -75.35
CA THR A 64 -51.95 -34.71 -76.12
C THR A 64 -52.03 -35.52 -77.41
N GLY A 65 -52.72 -36.67 -77.38
CA GLY A 65 -53.01 -37.48 -78.57
C GLY A 65 -53.86 -36.75 -79.60
N ASP A 66 -54.92 -36.08 -79.16
CA ASP A 66 -55.80 -35.29 -80.04
C ASP A 66 -55.06 -34.10 -80.67
N ILE A 67 -54.22 -33.43 -79.88
CA ILE A 67 -53.37 -32.34 -80.36
C ILE A 67 -52.34 -32.89 -81.36
N ALA A 68 -51.77 -34.07 -81.14
CA ALA A 68 -50.86 -34.69 -82.10
C ALA A 68 -51.54 -34.97 -83.45
N GLY A 69 -52.81 -35.39 -83.45
CA GLY A 69 -53.62 -35.51 -84.66
C GLY A 69 -53.82 -34.16 -85.38
N THR A 70 -54.16 -33.13 -84.62
CA THR A 70 -54.29 -31.76 -85.14
C THR A 70 -52.98 -31.22 -85.70
N PHE A 71 -51.86 -31.52 -85.04
CA PHE A 71 -50.51 -31.13 -85.45
C PHE A 71 -50.13 -31.80 -86.76
N MET A 72 -50.42 -33.10 -86.92
CA MET A 72 -50.22 -33.80 -88.18
C MET A 72 -51.08 -33.20 -89.32
N ALA A 73 -52.32 -32.80 -89.02
CA ALA A 73 -53.21 -32.19 -90.03
C ALA A 73 -52.69 -30.84 -90.53
N LYS A 74 -52.16 -30.00 -89.63
CA LYS A 74 -51.70 -28.63 -89.94
C LYS A 74 -50.27 -28.59 -90.46
N GLU A 75 -49.35 -29.22 -89.74
CA GLU A 75 -47.90 -29.10 -89.94
C GLU A 75 -47.31 -30.26 -90.75
N ARG A 76 -48.12 -31.30 -91.05
CA ARG A 76 -47.68 -32.52 -91.74
C ARG A 76 -46.49 -33.22 -91.06
N ARG A 77 -46.31 -32.99 -89.76
CA ARG A 77 -45.27 -33.58 -88.91
C ARG A 77 -45.93 -34.53 -87.91
N TYR A 78 -45.36 -35.72 -87.77
CA TYR A 78 -45.85 -36.71 -86.82
C TYR A 78 -45.31 -36.43 -85.41
N ALA A 79 -46.21 -36.40 -84.44
CA ALA A 79 -45.91 -36.52 -83.02
C ALA A 79 -46.56 -37.79 -82.50
N TYR A 80 -45.78 -38.69 -81.89
CA TYR A 80 -46.28 -39.98 -81.43
C TYR A 80 -46.44 -39.95 -79.91
N THR A 81 -47.63 -40.31 -79.43
CA THR A 81 -47.87 -40.64 -78.04
C THR A 81 -47.70 -42.14 -77.84
N THR A 82 -46.88 -42.53 -76.86
CA THR A 82 -46.67 -43.95 -76.53
C THR A 82 -46.95 -44.18 -75.05
N PRO A 83 -47.34 -45.40 -74.63
CA PRO A 83 -47.47 -45.72 -73.20
C PRO A 83 -46.19 -45.43 -72.41
N LYS A 84 -45.02 -45.55 -73.04
CA LYS A 84 -43.74 -45.16 -72.42
C LYS A 84 -43.67 -43.66 -72.12
N SER A 85 -44.16 -42.81 -73.02
CA SER A 85 -44.27 -41.36 -72.78
C SER A 85 -45.14 -41.04 -71.57
N PHE A 86 -46.22 -41.79 -71.35
CA PHE A 86 -47.07 -41.66 -70.15
C PHE A 86 -46.33 -42.04 -68.86
N LEU A 87 -45.57 -43.13 -68.89
CA LEU A 87 -44.74 -43.55 -67.74
C LEU A 87 -43.63 -42.54 -67.43
N GLU A 88 -43.01 -41.95 -68.46
CA GLU A 88 -42.02 -40.87 -68.26
C GLU A 88 -42.67 -39.61 -67.68
N LEU A 89 -43.90 -39.26 -68.07
CA LEU A 89 -44.66 -38.16 -67.45
C LEU A 89 -44.87 -38.39 -65.95
N ILE A 90 -45.33 -39.58 -65.56
CA ILE A 90 -45.53 -39.93 -64.14
C ILE A 90 -44.21 -39.89 -63.37
N LYS A 91 -43.15 -40.43 -63.97
CA LYS A 91 -41.81 -40.41 -63.37
C LYS A 91 -41.30 -38.99 -63.15
N LEU A 92 -41.38 -38.14 -64.18
CA LEU A 92 -40.99 -36.74 -64.11
C LEU A 92 -41.79 -36.00 -63.03
N TYR A 93 -43.11 -36.19 -63.01
CA TYR A 93 -43.97 -35.61 -61.98
C TYR A 93 -43.53 -36.02 -60.57
N THR A 94 -43.29 -37.31 -60.35
CA THR A 94 -42.86 -37.87 -59.07
C THR A 94 -41.53 -37.27 -58.61
N GLU A 95 -40.53 -37.22 -59.50
CA GLU A 95 -39.22 -36.62 -59.21
C GLU A 95 -39.32 -35.12 -58.90
N MET A 96 -40.16 -34.39 -59.64
CA MET A 96 -40.37 -32.96 -59.42
C MET A 96 -41.07 -32.69 -58.09
N VAL A 97 -42.09 -33.47 -57.74
CA VAL A 97 -42.79 -33.36 -56.46
C VAL A 97 -41.81 -33.59 -55.31
N GLY A 98 -41.01 -34.66 -55.35
CA GLY A 98 -40.00 -34.93 -54.32
C GLY A 98 -39.04 -33.76 -54.13
N LYS A 99 -38.41 -33.29 -55.22
CA LYS A 99 -37.48 -32.14 -55.18
C LYS A 99 -38.12 -30.86 -54.61
N LYS A 100 -39.39 -30.61 -54.93
CA LYS A 100 -40.10 -29.42 -54.46
C LYS A 100 -40.50 -29.53 -52.99
N VAL A 101 -40.90 -30.72 -52.55
CA VAL A 101 -41.21 -30.96 -51.14
C VAL A 101 -39.95 -30.85 -50.29
N ASP A 102 -38.84 -31.47 -50.70
CA ASP A 102 -37.57 -31.39 -49.97
C ASP A 102 -37.12 -29.93 -49.82
N ALA A 103 -37.16 -29.15 -50.92
CA ALA A 103 -36.79 -27.74 -50.89
C ALA A 103 -37.71 -26.89 -49.98
N LEU A 104 -39.00 -27.23 -49.91
CA LEU A 104 -39.93 -26.56 -49.00
C LEU A 104 -39.69 -26.94 -47.54
N GLU A 105 -39.41 -28.21 -47.27
CA GLU A 105 -39.12 -28.66 -45.91
C GLU A 105 -37.80 -28.07 -45.39
N ASP A 106 -36.78 -27.93 -46.25
CA ASP A 106 -35.54 -27.21 -45.93
C ASP A 106 -35.82 -25.73 -45.57
N GLN A 107 -36.65 -25.04 -46.37
CA GLN A 107 -37.02 -23.65 -46.09
C GLN A 107 -37.80 -23.52 -44.78
N LYS A 108 -38.75 -24.43 -44.53
CA LYS A 108 -39.52 -24.50 -43.30
C LYS A 108 -38.63 -24.79 -42.10
N GLY A 109 -37.69 -25.72 -42.22
CA GLY A 109 -36.68 -26.03 -41.20
C GLY A 109 -35.82 -24.82 -40.87
N ARG A 110 -35.32 -24.11 -41.88
CA ARG A 110 -34.56 -22.87 -41.71
C ARG A 110 -35.35 -21.80 -40.96
N LEU A 111 -36.61 -21.57 -41.35
CA LEU A 111 -37.48 -20.60 -40.69
C LEU A 111 -37.78 -21.00 -39.25
N THR A 112 -38.10 -22.28 -39.00
CA THR A 112 -38.39 -22.81 -37.66
C THR A 112 -37.19 -22.66 -36.74
N ASN A 113 -35.98 -22.96 -37.23
CA ASN A 113 -34.74 -22.76 -36.49
C ASN A 113 -34.49 -21.28 -36.19
N GLY A 114 -34.69 -20.40 -37.18
CA GLY A 114 -34.59 -18.96 -37.00
C GLY A 114 -35.56 -18.43 -35.94
N LEU A 115 -36.82 -18.86 -36.00
CA LEU A 115 -37.85 -18.50 -35.02
C LEU A 115 -37.51 -18.96 -33.61
N THR A 116 -36.97 -20.18 -33.49
CA THR A 116 -36.51 -20.73 -32.21
C THR A 116 -35.38 -19.89 -31.63
N LYS A 117 -34.41 -19.49 -32.45
CA LYS A 117 -33.31 -18.62 -32.01
C LYS A 117 -33.79 -17.23 -31.62
N LEU A 118 -34.68 -16.62 -32.39
CA LEU A 118 -35.28 -15.32 -32.02
C LEU A 118 -36.03 -15.39 -30.70
N ARG A 119 -36.81 -16.45 -30.48
CA ARG A 119 -37.52 -16.65 -29.21
C ARG A 119 -36.55 -16.84 -28.04
N GLN A 120 -35.47 -17.59 -28.24
CA GLN A 120 -34.43 -17.74 -27.22
C GLN A 120 -33.79 -16.39 -26.88
N THR A 121 -33.37 -15.63 -27.90
CA THR A 121 -32.79 -14.29 -27.69
C THR A 121 -33.77 -13.34 -27.01
N GLN A 122 -35.06 -13.40 -27.33
CA GLN A 122 -36.07 -12.60 -26.65
C GLN A 122 -36.14 -12.92 -25.15
N LEU A 123 -36.10 -14.20 -24.77
CA LEU A 123 -36.07 -14.62 -23.37
C LEU A 123 -34.78 -14.17 -22.67
N ASP A 124 -33.62 -14.31 -23.34
CA ASP A 124 -32.33 -13.89 -22.80
C ASP A 124 -32.29 -12.37 -22.57
N VAL A 125 -32.82 -11.58 -23.50
CA VAL A 125 -32.91 -10.12 -23.36
C VAL A 125 -33.84 -9.72 -22.22
N ALA A 126 -35.00 -10.37 -22.08
CA ALA A 126 -35.92 -10.10 -20.96
C ALA A 126 -35.25 -10.38 -19.60
N ALA A 127 -34.50 -11.48 -19.48
CA ALA A 127 -33.74 -11.78 -18.28
C ALA A 127 -32.63 -10.75 -18.01
N LEU A 128 -31.92 -10.31 -19.04
CA LEU A 128 -30.89 -9.26 -18.92
C LEU A 128 -31.49 -7.92 -18.49
N GLU A 129 -32.68 -7.55 -18.96
CA GLU A 129 -33.38 -6.34 -18.55
C GLU A 129 -33.75 -6.36 -17.07
N GLU A 130 -34.18 -7.50 -16.53
CA GLU A 130 -34.44 -7.65 -15.09
C GLU A 130 -33.16 -7.48 -14.26
N VAL A 131 -32.07 -8.16 -14.65
CA VAL A 131 -30.77 -8.02 -13.99
C VAL A 131 -30.26 -6.57 -14.07
N LEU A 132 -30.46 -5.89 -15.19
CA LEU A 132 -30.04 -4.50 -15.36
C LEU A 132 -30.79 -3.56 -14.41
N LYS A 133 -32.11 -3.76 -14.24
CA LYS A 133 -32.92 -2.98 -13.29
C LYS A 133 -32.42 -3.16 -11.86
N GLU A 134 -32.14 -4.40 -11.44
CA GLU A 134 -31.58 -4.67 -10.10
C GLU A 134 -30.19 -4.03 -9.92
N LYS A 135 -29.30 -4.20 -10.91
CA LYS A 135 -27.94 -3.65 -10.86
C LYS A 135 -27.94 -2.13 -10.86
N ALA A 136 -28.85 -1.47 -11.58
CA ALA A 136 -28.98 -0.02 -11.58
C ALA A 136 -29.28 0.52 -10.17
N VAL A 137 -30.18 -0.12 -9.42
CA VAL A 137 -30.48 0.25 -8.03
C VAL A 137 -29.26 0.05 -7.12
N VAL A 138 -28.55 -1.07 -7.27
CA VAL A 138 -27.33 -1.34 -6.47
C VAL A 138 -26.21 -0.36 -6.79
N VAL A 139 -26.04 0.02 -8.05
CA VAL A 139 -25.03 1.02 -8.47
C VAL A 139 -25.36 2.38 -7.87
N GLU A 140 -26.61 2.81 -7.92
CA GLU A 140 -27.06 4.08 -7.32
C GLU A 140 -26.79 4.10 -5.80
N GLN A 141 -27.16 3.03 -5.08
CA GLN A 141 -26.88 2.90 -3.64
C GLN A 141 -25.39 2.95 -3.33
N LYS A 142 -24.56 2.28 -4.14
CA LYS A 142 -23.10 2.28 -3.94
C LYS A 142 -22.47 3.62 -4.30
N ALA A 143 -22.99 4.33 -5.30
CA ALA A 143 -22.54 5.67 -5.64
C ALA A 143 -22.81 6.63 -4.48
N GLN A 144 -24.03 6.62 -3.93
CA GLN A 144 -24.38 7.42 -2.75
C GLN A 144 -23.50 7.08 -1.54
N ALA A 145 -23.25 5.81 -1.27
CA ALA A 145 -22.35 5.39 -0.19
C ALA A 145 -20.89 5.84 -0.43
N ALA A 146 -20.42 5.81 -1.68
CA ALA A 146 -19.09 6.26 -2.04
C ALA A 146 -18.94 7.78 -1.91
N ASP A 147 -19.95 8.55 -2.28
CA ASP A 147 -19.98 10.01 -2.11
C ASP A 147 -19.90 10.40 -0.63
N VAL A 148 -20.71 9.75 0.23
CA VAL A 148 -20.65 9.97 1.70
C VAL A 148 -19.28 9.61 2.26
N PHE A 149 -18.71 8.47 1.85
CA PHE A 149 -17.37 8.07 2.28
C PHE A 149 -16.29 9.05 1.79
N ALA A 150 -16.42 9.58 0.58
CA ALA A 150 -15.49 10.57 0.04
C ALA A 150 -15.52 11.88 0.83
N GLU A 151 -16.70 12.34 1.28
CA GLU A 151 -16.82 13.49 2.18
C GLU A 151 -16.13 13.24 3.53
N GLU A 152 -16.33 12.05 4.13
CA GLU A 152 -15.70 11.69 5.40
C GLU A 152 -14.17 11.64 5.29
N VAL A 153 -13.64 10.99 4.25
CA VAL A 153 -12.20 10.96 3.96
C VAL A 153 -11.67 12.37 3.71
N GLY A 154 -12.42 13.24 3.02
CA GLY A 154 -12.08 14.64 2.84
C GLY A 154 -11.92 15.39 4.17
N ARG A 155 -12.86 15.18 5.10
CA ARG A 155 -12.81 15.74 6.46
C ARG A 155 -11.65 15.18 7.28
N GLU A 156 -11.44 13.87 7.26
CA GLU A 156 -10.33 13.24 7.97
C GLU A 156 -8.97 13.71 7.44
N LYS A 157 -8.82 13.83 6.11
CA LYS A 157 -7.61 14.36 5.49
C LYS A 157 -7.31 15.79 5.94
N ALA A 158 -8.34 16.65 6.04
CA ALA A 158 -8.17 18.00 6.55
C ALA A 158 -7.72 18.01 8.03
N ASN A 159 -8.29 17.15 8.87
CA ASN A 159 -7.87 17.00 10.27
C ASN A 159 -6.43 16.49 10.40
N VAL A 160 -6.06 15.46 9.62
CA VAL A 160 -4.70 14.90 9.61
C VAL A 160 -3.70 15.93 9.12
N GLN A 161 -4.03 16.72 8.09
CA GLN A 161 -3.16 17.79 7.61
C GLN A 161 -2.92 18.85 8.70
N ALA A 162 -3.98 19.30 9.38
CA ALA A 162 -3.88 20.25 10.48
C ALA A 162 -3.03 19.71 11.65
N GLU A 163 -3.20 18.44 11.99
CA GLU A 163 -2.43 17.81 13.06
C GLU A 163 -0.97 17.56 12.67
N SER A 164 -0.71 17.21 11.41
CA SER A 164 0.64 17.09 10.86
C SER A 164 1.38 18.43 10.85
N GLU A 165 0.68 19.52 10.54
CA GLU A 165 1.26 20.87 10.59
C GLU A 165 1.63 21.27 12.02
N LYS A 166 0.76 20.98 13.01
CA LYS A 166 1.10 21.17 14.43
C LYS A 166 2.30 20.31 14.84
N ALA A 167 2.31 19.03 14.48
CA ALA A 167 3.40 18.12 14.79
C ALA A 167 4.73 18.58 14.16
N ALA A 168 4.72 19.14 12.95
CA ALA A 168 5.91 19.71 12.31
C ALA A 168 6.43 20.94 13.06
N VAL A 169 5.53 21.81 13.54
CA VAL A 169 5.90 22.97 14.38
C VAL A 169 6.49 22.52 15.72
N GLU A 170 5.85 21.55 16.38
CA GLU A 170 6.33 20.96 17.64
C GLU A 170 7.71 20.32 17.46
N ALA A 171 7.90 19.54 16.39
CA ALA A 171 9.17 18.90 16.07
C ALA A 171 10.29 19.93 15.82
N ALA A 172 9.98 21.04 15.12
CA ALA A 172 10.94 22.12 14.92
C ALA A 172 11.32 22.82 16.24
N ASN A 173 10.36 23.02 17.14
CA ASN A 173 10.61 23.58 18.47
C ASN A 173 11.46 22.64 19.34
N CYS A 174 11.12 21.35 19.39
CA CYS A 174 11.89 20.34 20.09
C CYS A 174 13.33 20.23 19.58
N SER A 175 13.54 20.33 18.26
CA SER A 175 14.88 20.33 17.65
C SER A 175 15.72 21.53 18.09
N LYS A 176 15.12 22.73 18.15
CA LYS A 176 15.80 23.94 18.68
C LYS A 176 16.15 23.80 20.16
N ILE A 177 15.20 23.33 20.97
CA ILE A 177 15.46 23.10 22.40
C ILE A 177 16.57 22.08 22.59
N ALA A 178 16.58 20.99 21.80
CA ALA A 178 17.63 19.98 21.86
C ALA A 178 19.01 20.54 21.46
N SER A 179 19.08 21.42 20.45
CA SER A 179 20.34 22.08 20.08
C SER A 179 20.82 23.03 21.17
N ASP A 180 19.93 23.80 21.77
CA ASP A 180 20.27 24.77 22.81
C ASP A 180 20.75 24.06 24.09
N VAL A 181 20.06 22.99 24.50
CA VAL A 181 20.49 22.15 25.62
C VAL A 181 21.83 21.49 25.35
N ALA A 182 22.09 20.99 24.14
CA ALA A 182 23.38 20.40 23.79
C ALA A 182 24.53 21.41 23.81
N ILE A 183 24.29 22.66 23.41
CA ILE A 183 25.27 23.74 23.51
C ILE A 183 25.55 24.08 24.98
N GLN A 184 24.50 24.22 25.79
CA GLN A 184 24.62 24.54 27.20
C GLN A 184 25.32 23.41 27.98
N GLN A 185 25.00 22.15 27.68
CA GLN A 185 25.66 20.98 28.26
C GLN A 185 27.17 20.99 27.95
N LYS A 186 27.56 21.21 26.69
CA LYS A 186 28.98 21.29 26.31
C LYS A 186 29.73 22.41 27.02
N SER A 187 29.10 23.57 27.20
CA SER A 187 29.70 24.69 27.95
C SER A 187 29.93 24.30 29.40
N CYS A 188 28.92 23.74 30.08
CA CYS A 188 29.03 23.34 31.48
C CYS A 188 30.03 22.19 31.69
N GLU A 189 30.11 21.22 30.77
CA GLU A 189 31.09 20.13 30.85
C GLU A 189 32.53 20.64 30.67
N ALA A 190 32.75 21.63 29.80
CA ALA A 190 34.06 22.25 29.61
C ALA A 190 34.52 23.00 30.88
N ASP A 191 33.62 23.74 31.51
CA ASP A 191 33.90 24.46 32.76
C ASP A 191 34.17 23.48 33.91
N LEU A 192 33.39 22.39 34.01
CA LEU A 192 33.60 21.34 35.02
C LEU A 192 34.95 20.64 34.84
N ALA A 193 35.35 20.33 33.61
CA ALA A 193 36.63 19.66 33.33
C ALA A 193 37.85 20.50 33.74
N GLN A 194 37.74 21.83 33.73
CA GLN A 194 38.81 22.73 34.22
C GLN A 194 38.82 22.84 35.74
N ALA A 195 37.65 22.77 36.40
CA ALA A 195 37.51 22.98 37.83
C ALA A 195 37.89 21.73 38.67
N VAL A 196 37.56 20.52 38.22
CA VAL A 196 37.85 19.25 38.93
C VAL A 196 39.33 19.07 39.32
N PRO A 197 40.33 19.24 38.42
CA PRO A 197 41.73 19.02 38.77
C PRO A 197 42.26 20.03 39.81
N LEU A 198 41.69 21.24 39.86
CA LEU A 198 42.07 22.26 40.83
C LEU A 198 41.63 21.86 42.25
N VAL A 199 40.43 21.30 42.39
CA VAL A 199 39.92 20.81 43.69
C VAL A 199 40.71 19.58 44.16
N GLU A 200 40.99 18.62 43.26
CA GLU A 200 41.77 17.43 43.61
C GLU A 200 43.21 17.78 44.04
N GLN A 201 43.84 18.76 43.41
CA GLN A 201 45.17 19.25 43.82
C GLN A 201 45.12 20.00 45.16
N ALA A 202 44.01 20.68 45.47
CA ALA A 202 43.80 21.29 46.78
C ALA A 202 43.64 20.22 47.89
N GLU A 203 42.89 19.14 47.62
CA GLU A 203 42.73 18.01 48.55
C GLU A 203 44.06 17.29 48.82
N ALA A 204 44.82 17.00 47.76
CA ALA A 204 46.13 16.37 47.87
C ALA A 204 47.10 17.20 48.73
N ALA A 205 47.02 18.54 48.65
CA ALA A 205 47.83 19.43 49.48
C ALA A 205 47.44 19.39 50.97
N LEU A 206 46.17 19.16 51.29
CA LEU A 206 45.70 19.00 52.67
C LEU A 206 46.00 17.62 53.26
N ASP A 207 46.06 16.57 52.44
CA ASP A 207 46.39 15.20 52.88
C ASP A 207 47.87 15.03 53.27
N VAL A 208 48.75 15.91 52.78
CA VAL A 208 50.17 15.95 53.16
C VAL A 208 50.39 16.61 54.54
N LEU A 209 49.39 17.31 55.09
CA LEU A 209 49.48 18.03 56.36
C LEU A 209 48.97 17.18 57.54
N ASP A 210 49.77 17.07 58.60
CA ASP A 210 49.45 16.33 59.82
C ASP A 210 49.20 17.24 61.03
N LYS A 211 48.62 16.69 62.10
CA LYS A 211 48.42 17.39 63.39
C LYS A 211 49.70 18.02 63.95
N LYS A 212 50.84 17.35 63.74
CA LYS A 212 52.16 17.77 64.23
C LYS A 212 52.60 19.09 63.58
N ASP A 213 52.31 19.25 62.29
CA ASP A 213 52.69 20.42 61.49
C ASP A 213 52.03 21.71 62.01
N PHE A 214 50.76 21.62 62.39
CA PHE A 214 50.03 22.74 63.01
C PHE A 214 50.42 22.97 64.49
N GLN A 215 50.83 21.93 65.20
CA GLN A 215 51.38 22.09 66.56
C GLN A 215 52.74 22.81 66.55
N GLU A 216 53.58 22.51 65.56
CA GLU A 216 54.86 23.17 65.33
C GLU A 216 54.67 24.63 64.90
N LEU A 217 53.76 24.91 63.96
CA LEU A 217 53.39 26.28 63.56
C LEU A 217 52.91 27.12 64.75
N LYS A 218 52.07 26.55 65.62
CA LYS A 218 51.54 27.24 66.81
C LYS A 218 52.62 27.54 67.86
N ALA A 219 53.63 26.67 68.00
CA ALA A 219 54.69 26.81 69.00
C ALA A 219 55.68 27.95 68.69
N LEU A 220 55.61 28.56 67.50
CA LEU A 220 56.45 29.69 67.10
C LEU A 220 56.03 30.97 67.85
N ALA A 221 56.90 31.46 68.73
CA ALA A 221 56.69 32.70 69.48
C ALA A 221 56.62 33.95 68.57
N LYS A 222 57.25 33.91 67.39
CA LYS A 222 57.16 34.91 66.32
C LYS A 222 57.20 34.21 64.95
N PRO A 223 56.29 34.52 64.01
CA PRO A 223 56.24 33.85 62.72
C PRO A 223 57.44 34.24 61.83
N PRO A 224 58.07 33.28 61.12
CA PRO A 224 58.98 33.56 60.02
C PRO A 224 58.28 34.38 58.93
N GLY A 225 58.97 35.33 58.32
CA GLY A 225 58.36 36.29 57.39
C GLY A 225 57.57 35.64 56.26
N GLY A 226 56.28 35.97 56.16
CA GLY A 226 55.36 35.45 55.16
C GLY A 226 54.44 34.32 55.62
N VAL A 227 54.79 33.60 56.68
CA VAL A 227 53.92 32.57 57.28
C VAL A 227 52.69 33.21 57.93
N ASP A 228 52.85 34.41 58.46
CA ASP A 228 51.77 35.26 58.96
C ASP A 228 50.72 35.58 57.90
N LEU A 229 51.14 35.95 56.69
CA LEU A 229 50.26 36.27 55.56
C LEU A 229 49.57 35.03 54.96
N VAL A 230 50.24 33.88 54.92
CA VAL A 230 49.64 32.60 54.50
C VAL A 230 48.56 32.15 55.49
N CYS A 231 48.84 32.26 56.78
CA CYS A 231 47.84 32.01 57.81
C CYS A 231 46.71 33.04 57.75
N GLU A 232 46.99 34.32 57.47
CA GLU A 232 45.97 35.37 57.30
C GLU A 232 45.03 35.07 56.12
N ALA A 233 45.57 34.63 54.99
CA ALA A 233 44.78 34.20 53.83
C ALA A 233 43.90 32.99 54.14
N ALA A 234 44.37 32.03 54.94
CA ALA A 234 43.55 30.93 55.47
C ALA A 234 42.46 31.42 56.44
N MET A 235 42.73 32.42 57.29
CA MET A 235 41.71 33.01 58.16
C MET A 235 40.57 33.61 57.34
N HIS A 236 40.91 34.32 56.27
CA HIS A 236 39.93 34.97 55.40
C HIS A 236 39.10 33.98 54.62
N LEU A 237 39.70 32.88 54.16
CA LEU A 237 38.99 31.82 53.46
C LEU A 237 37.98 31.09 54.39
N GLN A 238 38.38 30.85 55.64
CA GLN A 238 37.57 30.15 56.64
C GLN A 238 36.65 31.07 57.48
N ALA A 239 36.62 32.37 57.16
CA ALA A 239 35.85 33.37 57.88
C ALA A 239 34.33 33.09 57.79
N GLY A 240 33.70 32.79 58.93
CA GLY A 240 32.27 32.46 59.02
C GLY A 240 31.95 30.97 58.89
N ILE A 241 32.96 30.11 58.68
CA ILE A 241 32.84 28.64 58.64
C ILE A 241 33.46 28.02 59.90
N ASP A 242 34.65 28.48 60.31
CA ASP A 242 35.27 28.05 61.57
C ASP A 242 34.75 28.89 62.77
N PRO A 243 34.16 28.27 63.81
CA PRO A 243 33.69 28.98 65.00
C PRO A 243 34.77 29.71 65.81
N ASN A 244 36.06 29.39 65.59
CA ASN A 244 37.17 29.99 66.32
C ASN A 244 37.68 31.30 65.70
N ILE A 245 37.17 31.69 64.53
CA ILE A 245 37.52 32.95 63.87
C ILE A 245 36.44 34.00 64.19
N GLU A 246 36.82 34.99 64.99
CA GLU A 246 35.93 36.13 65.28
C GLU A 246 35.72 36.97 64.02
N VAL A 247 34.48 37.05 63.54
CA VAL A 247 34.07 37.89 62.41
C VAL A 247 33.34 39.15 62.87
N ASP A 248 33.55 40.27 62.19
CA ASP A 248 32.83 41.53 62.39
C ASP A 248 31.42 41.48 61.77
N LYS A 249 30.55 42.45 62.07
CA LYS A 249 29.15 42.55 61.56
C LYS A 249 29.04 42.57 60.02
N LYS A 250 30.16 42.72 59.30
CA LYS A 250 30.28 42.68 57.84
C LYS A 250 30.95 41.40 57.29
N GLY A 251 31.15 40.37 58.11
CA GLY A 251 31.76 39.09 57.72
C GLY A 251 33.29 39.12 57.55
N ASN A 252 33.96 40.16 58.04
CA ASN A 252 35.43 40.28 57.97
C ASN A 252 36.09 39.71 59.22
N VAL A 253 37.27 39.11 59.08
CA VAL A 253 38.10 38.67 60.21
C VAL A 253 38.45 39.89 61.09
N LYS A 254 38.15 39.80 62.39
CA LYS A 254 38.27 40.92 63.35
C LYS A 254 39.69 41.10 63.91
N ASP A 255 40.50 40.05 63.94
CA ASP A 255 41.89 40.06 64.39
C ASP A 255 42.77 39.35 63.36
N THR A 256 43.39 40.10 62.44
CA THR A 256 44.30 39.57 61.41
C THR A 256 45.73 39.38 61.92
N SER A 257 46.00 39.63 63.21
CA SER A 257 47.34 39.47 63.77
C SER A 257 47.72 37.99 63.93
N TRP A 258 49.01 37.69 64.05
CA TRP A 258 49.52 36.34 64.35
C TRP A 258 48.83 35.70 65.57
N LYS A 259 48.37 36.52 66.52
CA LYS A 259 47.61 36.06 67.69
C LYS A 259 46.24 35.47 67.31
N GLY A 260 45.59 36.01 66.28
CA GLY A 260 44.38 35.46 65.67
C GLY A 260 44.64 34.13 64.95
N SER A 261 45.73 34.05 64.18
CA SER A 261 46.15 32.81 63.50
C SER A 261 46.45 31.68 64.49
N VAL A 262 47.09 32.00 65.62
CA VAL A 262 47.36 31.03 66.71
C VAL A 262 46.08 30.57 67.42
N LYS A 263 45.04 31.43 67.53
CA LYS A 263 43.74 31.04 68.09
C LYS A 263 42.98 30.07 67.17
N MET A 264 43.04 30.28 65.85
CA MET A 264 42.48 29.35 64.87
C MET A 264 43.14 27.97 64.97
N MET A 265 44.47 27.94 65.13
CA MET A 265 45.26 26.72 65.31
C MET A 265 45.23 26.13 66.73
N ASN A 266 44.36 26.64 67.63
CA ASN A 266 44.31 26.16 69.01
C ASN A 266 43.81 24.70 69.12
N ALA A 267 43.01 24.25 68.15
CA ALA A 267 42.58 22.86 67.96
C ALA A 267 43.05 22.33 66.58
N PRO A 268 44.31 21.87 66.45
CA PRO A 268 44.90 21.44 65.18
C PRO A 268 44.10 20.38 64.39
N GLU A 269 43.53 19.39 65.08
CA GLU A 269 42.72 18.34 64.44
C GLU A 269 41.42 18.88 63.86
N LYS A 270 40.75 19.79 64.58
CA LYS A 270 39.51 20.43 64.11
C LYS A 270 39.80 21.40 62.97
N PHE A 271 40.91 22.11 63.02
CA PHE A 271 41.28 23.04 61.95
C PHE A 271 41.58 22.30 60.64
N LEU A 272 42.36 21.21 60.68
CA LEU A 272 42.59 20.38 59.50
C LEU A 272 41.30 19.74 58.98
N GLN A 273 40.42 19.28 59.88
CA GLN A 273 39.10 18.76 59.49
C GLN A 273 38.25 19.83 58.82
N ASN A 274 38.22 21.07 59.35
CA ASN A 274 37.50 22.18 58.75
C ASN A 274 38.08 22.57 57.36
N LEU A 275 39.39 22.42 57.14
CA LEU A 275 40.00 22.63 55.83
C LEU A 275 39.62 21.53 54.83
N LYS A 276 39.55 20.26 55.26
CA LYS A 276 39.09 19.15 54.41
C LYS A 276 37.58 19.25 54.11
N ASP A 277 36.80 19.63 55.12
CA ASP A 277 35.36 19.85 54.99
C ASP A 277 35.03 21.13 54.19
N PHE A 278 36.02 22.01 53.96
CA PHE A 278 35.85 23.22 53.15
C PHE A 278 35.26 22.91 51.76
N LYS A 279 35.63 21.79 51.12
CA LYS A 279 35.04 21.34 49.84
C LYS A 279 33.52 21.17 49.90
N THR A 280 32.98 20.68 51.02
CA THR A 280 31.52 20.54 51.18
C THR A 280 30.86 21.91 51.26
N HIS A 281 31.47 22.86 51.98
CA HIS A 281 31.01 24.24 52.04
C HIS A 281 31.10 24.99 50.69
N ILE A 282 32.08 24.64 49.85
CA ILE A 282 32.15 25.13 48.46
C ILE A 282 31.00 24.58 47.62
N ASN A 283 30.77 23.27 47.63
CA ASN A 283 29.74 22.60 46.85
C ASN A 283 28.32 23.07 47.24
N ASP A 284 28.12 23.39 48.51
CA ASP A 284 26.85 23.89 49.04
C ASP A 284 26.69 25.43 48.85
N GLY A 285 27.68 26.12 48.28
CA GLY A 285 27.64 27.56 48.00
C GLY A 285 27.73 28.46 49.25
N HIS A 286 28.21 27.92 50.37
CA HIS A 286 28.27 28.62 51.66
C HIS A 286 29.49 29.53 51.84
N VAL A 287 30.45 29.55 50.89
CA VAL A 287 31.62 30.44 50.93
C VAL A 287 31.31 31.76 50.23
N PRO A 288 31.32 32.91 50.93
CA PRO A 288 31.12 34.22 50.31
C PRO A 288 32.26 34.57 49.33
N GLN A 289 31.94 35.04 48.13
CA GLN A 289 32.95 35.50 47.15
C GLN A 289 33.89 36.58 47.73
N THR A 290 33.39 37.43 48.63
CA THR A 290 34.18 38.45 49.32
C THR A 290 35.29 37.90 50.21
N ASN A 291 35.23 36.63 50.61
CA ASN A 291 36.25 35.97 51.42
C ASN A 291 37.40 35.49 50.54
N VAL A 292 37.07 34.89 49.39
CA VAL A 292 38.05 34.45 48.39
C VAL A 292 38.76 35.64 47.76
N GLU A 293 38.06 36.73 47.45
CA GLU A 293 38.67 37.96 46.92
C GLU A 293 39.69 38.59 47.87
N LYS A 294 39.48 38.49 49.19
CA LYS A 294 40.42 39.00 50.19
C LYS A 294 41.65 38.10 50.32
N ALA A 295 41.44 36.78 50.30
CA ALA A 295 42.55 35.82 50.20
C ALA A 295 43.37 36.02 48.91
N ARG A 296 42.70 36.32 47.78
CA ARG A 296 43.33 36.67 46.49
C ARG A 296 44.17 37.95 46.58
N LYS A 297 43.66 39.00 47.23
CA LYS A 297 44.42 40.25 47.46
C LYS A 297 45.69 40.03 48.29
N ILE A 298 45.65 39.11 49.26
CA ILE A 298 46.83 38.77 50.09
C ILE A 298 47.85 37.99 49.25
N LYS A 299 47.40 37.03 48.44
CA LYS A 299 48.25 36.32 47.46
C LYS A 299 48.93 37.31 46.51
N ASP A 300 48.14 38.20 45.89
CA ASP A 300 48.65 39.18 44.91
C ASP A 300 49.60 40.21 45.55
N GLY A 301 49.37 40.59 46.81
CA GLY A 301 50.22 41.51 47.57
C GLY A 301 51.54 40.92 48.04
N MET A 302 51.64 39.59 48.14
CA MET A 302 52.84 38.86 48.53
C MET A 302 53.68 38.40 47.33
N GLY A 303 53.09 38.41 46.12
CA GLY A 303 53.79 38.13 44.86
C GLY A 303 54.46 36.76 44.83
N ASP A 304 55.69 36.70 44.30
CA ASP A 304 56.45 35.46 44.05
C ASP A 304 56.82 34.66 45.33
N ASP A 305 56.67 35.26 46.52
CA ASP A 305 56.91 34.59 47.80
C ASP A 305 55.74 33.70 48.25
N PHE A 306 54.52 33.85 47.69
CA PHE A 306 53.34 33.00 47.97
C PHE A 306 53.36 31.75 47.07
N THR A 307 54.37 30.92 47.21
CA THR A 307 54.53 29.66 46.47
C THR A 307 54.97 28.52 47.39
N HIS A 308 54.69 27.27 47.00
CA HIS A 308 55.12 26.09 47.75
C HIS A 308 56.63 26.11 48.02
N ALA A 309 57.44 26.47 47.01
CA ALA A 309 58.90 26.51 47.10
C ALA A 309 59.42 27.62 48.03
N GLY A 310 58.73 28.77 48.10
CA GLY A 310 59.07 29.87 49.00
C GLY A 310 58.72 29.57 50.46
N MET A 311 57.58 28.91 50.68
CA MET A 311 57.10 28.57 52.02
C MET A 311 57.74 27.31 52.60
N ALA A 312 58.08 26.30 51.77
CA ALA A 312 58.70 25.06 52.24
C ALA A 312 60.07 25.29 52.92
N LYS A 313 60.79 26.36 52.52
CA LYS A 313 62.06 26.77 53.18
C LYS A 313 61.85 27.37 54.57
N LYS A 314 60.64 27.81 54.90
CA LYS A 314 60.30 28.52 56.14
C LYS A 314 59.48 27.64 57.08
N SER A 315 58.51 26.90 56.56
CA SER A 315 57.69 25.92 57.26
C SER A 315 57.02 24.98 56.25
N GLY A 316 57.17 23.66 56.43
CA GLY A 316 56.50 22.66 55.58
C GLY A 316 54.97 22.76 55.65
N ALA A 317 54.46 23.07 56.84
CA ALA A 317 53.04 23.26 57.10
C ALA A 317 52.45 24.47 56.37
N ALA A 318 53.19 25.59 56.33
CA ALA A 318 52.80 26.78 55.58
C ALA A 318 52.84 26.54 54.06
N ALA A 319 53.71 25.64 53.59
CA ALA A 319 53.80 25.28 52.17
C ALA A 319 52.59 24.49 51.69
N GLY A 320 52.14 23.49 52.45
CA GLY A 320 50.91 22.75 52.12
C GLY A 320 49.67 23.64 52.18
N LEU A 321 49.58 24.52 53.19
CA LEU A 321 48.49 25.50 53.30
C LEU A 321 48.50 26.50 52.12
N CYS A 322 49.67 26.92 51.67
CA CYS A 322 49.83 27.79 50.51
C CYS A 322 49.33 27.15 49.20
N VAL A 323 49.63 25.86 48.96
CA VAL A 323 49.15 25.13 47.76
C VAL A 323 47.62 24.97 47.80
N PHE A 324 47.07 24.61 48.96
CA PHE A 324 45.63 24.57 49.16
C PHE A 324 44.97 25.92 48.82
N LEU A 325 45.48 27.02 49.37
CA LEU A 325 44.93 28.35 49.13
C LEU A 325 45.00 28.78 47.66
N ILE A 326 46.11 28.49 46.97
CA ILE A 326 46.27 28.84 45.55
C ILE A 326 45.21 28.12 44.69
N ASN A 327 45.03 26.82 44.91
CA ASN A 327 44.13 26.00 44.11
C ASN A 327 42.66 26.34 44.37
N ILE A 328 42.30 26.67 45.61
CA ILE A 328 40.97 27.14 45.97
C ILE A 328 40.68 28.54 45.41
N ILE A 329 41.66 29.45 45.42
CA ILE A 329 41.53 30.78 44.82
C ILE A 329 41.39 30.68 43.28
N MET A 330 41.96 29.66 42.64
CA MET A 330 41.83 29.45 41.19
C MET A 330 40.52 28.75 40.78
N TYR A 331 39.94 27.96 41.68
CA TYR A 331 38.65 27.31 41.49
C TYR A 331 37.46 28.30 41.54
N TYR A 332 37.56 29.32 42.41
CA TYR A 332 36.56 30.40 42.58
C TYR A 332 36.82 31.62 41.69
#